data_AF-A0A6P6YIX6-F1
#
_entry.id   AF-A0A6P6YIX6-F1
#
_cell.length_a   1.000
_cell.length_b   1.000
_cell.length_c   1.000
_cell.angle_alpha   90.00
_cell.angle_beta   90.00
_cell.angle_gamma   90.00
#
_symmetry.space_group_name_H-M   'P 1'
#
loop_
_entity.id
_entity.type
_entity.pdbx_description
1 polymer ?
#
loop_
_entity_poly.entity_id
_entity_poly.type
_entity_poly.pdbx_seq_one_letter_code
_entity_poly.pdbx_strand_id
1 'polypeptide(L)'
;MYPPSISCTIKLTTMVNGALGGPNVQRQLRLQVLNLYKTLLYYGRDYPLGYKYFRDRCHKAFVKNRDETDPQQIQKHISRGEFIIKELEALYRLRKYRYLKQRYYPEKLEDDDLAGKIDPKLMLKKFEAKTATTSQQQQQSSTVRSSSTVTESIKEEIKQ
;
A
#
# COMPACT_ATOMS: atom_id res chain seq x y z
N MET A 1 -64.67 48.65 -19.80
CA MET A 1 -65.31 47.47 -20.41
C MET A 1 -64.33 46.31 -20.33
N TYR A 2 -64.74 45.19 -19.72
CA TYR A 2 -64.01 43.92 -19.61
C TYR A 2 -64.68 42.90 -20.56
N PRO A 3 -64.15 41.66 -20.68
CA PRO A 3 -63.32 41.07 -21.75
C PRO A 3 -64.13 40.23 -22.79
N PRO A 4 -63.46 39.54 -23.73
CA PRO A 4 -63.59 38.07 -23.82
C PRO A 4 -62.28 37.39 -24.31
N SER A 5 -62.00 36.10 -24.18
CA SER A 5 -62.61 34.96 -23.52
C SER A 5 -61.50 33.92 -23.28
N ILE A 6 -61.74 33.07 -22.28
CA ILE A 6 -60.98 31.87 -21.95
C ILE A 6 -61.00 30.90 -23.14
N SER A 7 -59.83 30.54 -23.69
CA SER A 7 -59.48 29.17 -24.08
C SER A 7 -58.13 29.16 -24.79
N CYS A 8 -57.09 28.70 -24.09
CA CYS A 8 -56.25 27.64 -24.64
C CYS A 8 -55.46 27.04 -23.49
N THR A 9 -56.08 26.07 -22.83
CA THR A 9 -55.41 25.04 -22.06
C THR A 9 -54.45 24.26 -22.96
N ILE A 10 -53.27 24.82 -23.26
CA ILE A 10 -52.14 23.97 -23.63
C ILE A 10 -51.57 23.44 -22.32
N LYS A 11 -51.94 22.21 -22.03
CA LYS A 11 -51.34 21.39 -21.00
C LYS A 11 -49.81 21.48 -21.10
N LEU A 12 -49.16 22.24 -20.20
CA LEU A 12 -47.77 22.01 -19.79
C LEU A 12 -47.67 20.73 -18.93
N THR A 13 -48.37 19.68 -19.38
CA THR A 13 -48.26 18.31 -18.91
C THR A 13 -48.11 17.46 -20.16
N THR A 14 -46.97 17.61 -20.80
CA THR A 14 -46.39 16.53 -21.59
C THR A 14 -45.08 16.18 -20.92
N MET A 15 -44.99 14.92 -20.60
CA MET A 15 -43.86 14.31 -19.93
C MET A 15 -42.62 14.47 -20.81
N VAL A 16 -41.64 15.21 -20.31
CA VAL A 16 -40.23 14.94 -20.58
C VAL A 16 -39.51 14.83 -19.24
N ASN A 17 -39.98 13.89 -18.42
CA ASN A 17 -39.07 13.20 -17.51
C ASN A 17 -38.30 12.20 -18.37
N GLY A 18 -37.11 12.61 -18.81
CA GLY A 18 -36.19 11.74 -19.53
C GLY A 18 -35.11 12.52 -20.29
N ALA A 19 -33.88 12.44 -19.77
CA ALA A 19 -32.59 12.81 -20.39
C ALA A 19 -31.99 14.19 -20.02
N LEU A 20 -31.73 14.38 -18.72
CA LEU A 20 -30.58 15.17 -18.27
C LEU A 20 -29.29 14.49 -18.74
N GLY A 21 -28.80 14.89 -19.92
CA GLY A 21 -27.58 14.35 -20.52
C GLY A 21 -27.04 15.24 -21.62
N GLY A 22 -26.90 16.54 -21.35
CA GLY A 22 -26.35 17.47 -22.34
C GLY A 22 -24.89 17.14 -22.69
N PRO A 23 -24.42 17.45 -23.92
CA PRO A 23 -23.05 17.19 -24.43
C PRO A 23 -21.91 17.89 -23.64
N ASN A 24 -22.22 18.53 -22.53
CA ASN A 24 -21.30 19.21 -21.63
C ASN A 24 -20.62 18.27 -20.63
N VAL A 25 -21.33 17.20 -20.19
CA VAL A 25 -20.85 16.33 -19.10
C VAL A 25 -19.60 15.55 -19.49
N GLN A 26 -19.59 14.91 -20.67
CA GLN A 26 -18.44 14.14 -21.14
C GLN A 26 -17.18 15.01 -21.35
N ARG A 27 -17.37 16.25 -21.84
CA ARG A 27 -16.27 17.22 -21.98
C ARG A 27 -15.68 17.56 -20.62
N GLN A 28 -16.52 17.83 -19.62
CA GLN A 28 -16.08 18.14 -18.27
C GLN A 28 -15.31 16.98 -17.64
N LEU A 29 -15.82 15.75 -17.76
CA LEU A 29 -15.17 14.55 -17.27
C LEU A 29 -13.79 14.34 -17.90
N ARG A 30 -13.67 14.56 -19.22
CA ARG A 30 -12.38 14.46 -19.92
C ARG A 30 -11.35 15.45 -19.37
N LEU A 31 -11.75 16.69 -19.08
CA LEU A 31 -10.86 17.69 -18.49
C LEU A 31 -10.44 17.29 -17.07
N GLN A 32 -11.36 16.77 -16.26
CA GLN A 32 -11.06 16.27 -14.92
C GLN A 32 -10.06 15.12 -14.96
N VAL A 33 -10.24 14.15 -15.85
CA VAL A 33 -9.30 13.03 -16.04
C VAL A 33 -7.91 13.53 -16.45
N LEU A 34 -7.83 14.48 -17.38
CA LEU A 34 -6.55 15.07 -17.80
C LEU A 34 -5.84 15.79 -16.66
N ASN A 35 -6.58 16.56 -15.86
CA ASN A 35 -6.04 17.24 -14.69
C ASN A 35 -5.54 16.21 -13.66
N LEU A 36 -6.35 15.19 -13.37
CA LEU A 36 -5.98 14.11 -12.47
C LEU A 36 -4.69 13.41 -12.91
N TYR A 37 -4.53 13.12 -14.20
CA TYR A 37 -3.31 12.51 -14.75
C TYR A 37 -2.07 13.39 -14.54
N LYS A 38 -2.18 14.70 -14.82
CA LYS A 38 -1.08 15.66 -14.59
C LYS A 38 -0.72 15.75 -13.11
N THR A 39 -1.72 15.85 -12.24
CA THR A 39 -1.55 15.91 -10.80
C THR A 39 -0.87 14.65 -10.26
N LEU A 40 -1.33 13.46 -10.67
CA LEU A 40 -0.71 12.19 -10.26
C LEU A 40 0.77 12.11 -10.69
N LEU A 41 1.12 12.54 -11.90
CA LEU A 41 2.52 12.58 -12.34
C LEU A 41 3.38 13.57 -11.55
N TYR A 42 2.80 14.68 -11.09
CA TYR A 42 3.50 15.63 -10.24
C TYR A 42 3.83 15.01 -8.87
N TYR A 43 2.83 14.46 -8.17
CA TYR A 43 3.04 13.81 -6.86
C TYR A 43 3.89 12.53 -6.96
N GLY A 44 3.84 11.84 -8.09
CA GLY A 44 4.59 10.61 -8.33
C GLY A 44 6.11 10.76 -8.47
N ARG A 45 6.65 11.99 -8.51
CA ARG A 45 8.11 12.23 -8.64
C ARG A 45 8.91 11.75 -7.44
N ASP A 46 8.33 11.87 -6.26
CA ASP A 46 8.94 11.52 -4.97
C ASP A 46 8.65 10.06 -4.54
N TYR A 47 8.20 9.22 -5.47
CA TYR A 47 7.87 7.82 -5.17
C TYR A 47 9.15 7.03 -4.83
N PRO A 48 9.15 6.18 -3.77
CA PRO A 48 10.37 5.53 -3.26
C PRO A 48 11.07 4.60 -4.26
N LEU A 49 10.34 3.96 -5.18
CA LEU A 49 10.91 3.11 -6.24
C LEU A 49 11.30 3.90 -7.51
N GLY A 50 11.18 5.23 -7.46
CA GLY A 50 11.53 6.13 -8.56
C GLY A 50 10.36 6.52 -9.47
N TYR A 51 10.55 7.63 -10.18
CA TYR A 51 9.51 8.25 -11.02
C TYR A 51 9.08 7.38 -12.21
N LYS A 52 10.04 6.72 -12.89
CA LYS A 52 9.74 5.87 -14.07
C LYS A 52 8.79 4.73 -13.70
N TYR A 53 9.04 4.08 -12.57
CA TYR A 53 8.23 2.97 -12.08
C TYR A 53 6.77 3.40 -11.82
N PHE A 54 6.58 4.55 -11.17
CA PHE A 54 5.25 5.10 -10.92
C PHE A 54 4.56 5.53 -12.22
N ARG A 55 5.27 6.29 -13.07
CA ARG A 55 4.75 6.79 -14.35
C ARG A 55 4.24 5.66 -15.24
N ASP A 56 5.02 4.59 -15.39
CA ASP A 56 4.66 3.47 -16.26
C ASP A 56 3.38 2.76 -15.76
N ARG A 57 3.20 2.63 -14.43
CA ARG A 57 1.98 2.06 -13.83
C ARG A 57 0.77 2.97 -13.93
N CYS A 58 0.96 4.25 -13.65
CA CYS A 58 -0.06 5.27 -13.78
C CYS A 58 -0.60 5.25 -15.22
N HIS A 59 0.30 5.34 -16.21
CA HIS A 59 -0.07 5.29 -17.62
C HIS A 59 -0.79 3.99 -18.00
N LYS A 60 -0.30 2.82 -17.57
CA LYS A 60 -0.98 1.53 -17.80
C LYS A 60 -2.41 1.50 -17.25
N ALA A 61 -2.65 2.08 -16.08
CA ALA A 61 -3.98 2.15 -15.49
C ALA A 61 -4.95 3.00 -16.32
N PHE A 62 -4.50 4.18 -16.80
CA PHE A 62 -5.32 5.03 -17.67
C PHE A 62 -5.57 4.39 -19.05
N VAL A 63 -4.58 3.71 -19.62
CA VAL A 63 -4.74 2.98 -20.89
C VAL A 63 -5.75 1.84 -20.76
N LYS A 64 -5.74 1.12 -19.62
CA LYS A 64 -6.69 0.03 -19.36
C LYS A 64 -8.15 0.49 -19.40
N ASN A 65 -8.44 1.69 -18.92
CA ASN A 65 -9.80 2.22 -18.78
C ASN A 65 -10.17 3.24 -19.88
N ARG A 66 -9.42 3.29 -20.99
CA ARG A 66 -9.59 4.30 -22.04
C ARG A 66 -10.92 4.21 -22.80
N ASP A 67 -11.47 3.00 -22.87
CA ASP A 67 -12.64 2.66 -23.69
C ASP A 67 -13.95 2.72 -22.87
N GLU A 68 -13.89 3.18 -21.62
CA GLU A 68 -15.06 3.33 -20.75
C GLU A 68 -15.88 4.58 -21.11
N THR A 69 -17.16 4.39 -21.41
CA THR A 69 -18.09 5.47 -21.85
C THR A 69 -19.09 5.86 -20.76
N ASP A 70 -19.32 5.01 -19.76
CA ASP A 70 -20.29 5.26 -18.69
C ASP A 70 -19.80 6.37 -17.74
N PRO A 71 -20.51 7.52 -17.64
CA PRO A 71 -20.10 8.63 -16.81
C PRO A 71 -19.99 8.28 -15.32
N GLN A 72 -20.80 7.35 -14.80
CA GLN A 72 -20.75 6.98 -13.38
C GLN A 72 -19.45 6.23 -13.05
N GLN A 73 -19.00 5.35 -13.94
CA GLN A 73 -17.76 4.61 -13.75
C GLN A 73 -16.53 5.53 -13.88
N ILE A 74 -16.56 6.48 -14.83
CA ILE A 74 -15.50 7.48 -14.97
C ILE A 74 -15.35 8.28 -13.67
N GLN A 75 -16.46 8.73 -13.08
CA GLN A 75 -16.45 9.45 -11.80
C GLN A 75 -15.85 8.58 -10.67
N LYS A 76 -16.21 7.30 -10.60
CA LYS A 76 -15.64 6.37 -9.62
C LYS A 76 -14.13 6.23 -9.77
N HIS A 77 -13.61 6.16 -11.00
CA HIS A 77 -12.17 6.13 -11.24
C HIS A 77 -11.49 7.44 -10.86
N ILE A 78 -12.13 8.59 -11.12
CA ILE A 78 -11.63 9.89 -10.68
C ILE A 78 -11.51 9.93 -9.17
N SER A 79 -12.55 9.56 -8.42
CA SER A 79 -12.53 9.51 -6.95
C SER A 79 -11.45 8.56 -6.42
N ARG A 80 -11.21 7.43 -7.09
CA ARG A 80 -10.11 6.52 -6.75
C ARG A 80 -8.74 7.17 -6.96
N GLY A 81 -8.56 7.93 -8.05
CA GLY A 81 -7.33 8.68 -8.30
C GLY A 81 -7.08 9.77 -7.26
N GLU A 82 -8.12 10.49 -6.84
CA GLU A 82 -8.05 11.48 -5.77
C GLU A 82 -7.63 10.86 -4.42
N PHE A 83 -8.13 9.66 -4.12
CA PHE A 83 -7.69 8.90 -2.95
C PHE A 83 -6.18 8.59 -3.02
N ILE A 84 -5.69 8.15 -4.18
CA ILE A 84 -4.25 7.88 -4.38
C ILE A 84 -3.40 9.14 -4.17
N ILE A 85 -3.87 10.32 -4.57
CA ILE A 85 -3.17 11.58 -4.32
C ILE A 85 -2.99 11.80 -2.81
N LYS A 86 -4.05 11.58 -2.00
CA LYS A 86 -3.98 11.72 -0.54
C LYS A 86 -2.99 10.75 0.09
N GLU A 87 -2.92 9.52 -0.41
CA GLU A 87 -1.92 8.52 0.04
C GLU A 87 -0.49 8.96 -0.28
N LEU A 88 -0.25 9.50 -1.48
CA LEU A 88 1.07 10.03 -1.87
C LEU A 88 1.47 11.24 -1.03
N GLU A 89 0.53 12.13 -0.73
CA GLU A 89 0.77 13.25 0.20
C GLU A 89 1.12 12.77 1.60
N ALA A 90 0.38 11.79 2.13
CA ALA A 90 0.65 11.20 3.44
C ALA A 90 2.05 10.58 3.49
N LEU A 91 2.43 9.84 2.44
CA LEU A 91 3.76 9.25 2.31
C LEU A 91 4.87 10.31 2.26
N TYR A 92 4.66 11.39 1.51
CA TYR A 92 5.59 12.52 1.47
C TYR A 92 5.76 13.17 2.85
N ARG A 93 4.64 13.46 3.54
CA ARG A 93 4.65 14.05 4.90
C ARG A 93 5.37 13.14 5.89
N LEU A 94 5.12 11.84 5.85
CA LEU A 94 5.76 10.86 6.72
C LEU A 94 7.28 10.79 6.49
N ARG A 95 7.71 10.75 5.23
CA ARG A 95 9.14 10.76 4.88
C ARG A 95 9.82 12.04 5.40
N LYS A 96 9.19 13.20 5.18
CA LYS A 96 9.70 14.50 5.66
C LYS A 96 9.80 14.53 7.19
N TYR A 97 8.77 14.04 7.89
CA TYR A 97 8.78 13.96 9.35
C TYR A 97 9.90 13.05 9.87
N ARG A 98 10.08 11.85 9.29
CA ARG A 98 11.16 10.92 9.67
C ARG A 98 12.53 11.57 9.58
N TYR A 99 12.79 12.28 8.49
CA TYR A 99 14.05 13.01 8.28
C TYR A 99 14.24 14.17 9.27
N LEU A 100 13.20 14.97 9.53
CA LEU A 100 13.27 16.05 10.52
C LEU A 100 13.48 15.51 11.93
N LYS A 101 12.76 14.44 12.31
CA LYS A 101 12.91 13.79 13.61
C LYS A 101 14.35 13.35 13.85
N GLN A 102 14.96 12.69 12.85
CA GLN A 102 16.34 12.23 12.92
C GLN A 102 17.35 13.37 13.12
N ARG A 103 17.11 14.56 12.54
CA ARG A 103 18.04 15.69 12.61
C ARG A 103 17.92 16.55 13.86
N TYR A 104 16.69 16.84 14.29
CA TYR A 104 16.41 17.79 15.37
C TYR A 104 16.22 17.11 16.72
N TYR A 105 15.85 15.83 16.70
CA TYR A 105 15.77 14.98 17.89
C TYR A 105 16.70 13.77 17.70
N PRO A 106 18.02 13.99 17.53
CA PRO A 106 18.95 12.90 17.80
C PRO A 106 18.67 12.54 19.25
N GLU A 107 18.09 11.36 19.44
CA GLU A 107 17.70 10.78 20.72
C GLU A 107 18.70 11.25 21.78
N LYS A 108 18.29 12.21 22.63
CA LYS A 108 19.08 12.59 23.80
C LYS A 108 19.03 11.36 24.69
N LEU A 109 19.98 10.48 24.45
CA LEU A 109 20.46 9.45 25.35
C LEU A 109 21.19 10.20 26.46
N GLU A 110 20.44 10.85 27.33
CA GLU A 110 20.89 11.12 28.68
C GLU A 110 20.10 10.14 29.56
N ASP A 111 20.86 9.37 30.32
CA ASP A 111 20.43 8.18 31.03
C ASP A 111 19.33 8.47 32.06
N ASP A 112 18.16 7.86 31.86
CA ASP A 112 17.18 7.49 32.90
C ASP A 112 16.58 6.12 32.50
N ASP A 113 17.42 5.09 32.63
CA ASP A 113 17.12 3.65 32.82
C ASP A 113 16.24 2.86 31.81
N LEU A 114 16.92 1.97 31.07
CA LEU A 114 16.53 0.62 30.58
C LEU A 114 16.12 0.30 29.11
N ALA A 115 16.15 1.21 28.13
CA ALA A 115 15.67 0.86 26.76
C ALA A 115 16.68 1.07 25.60
N GLY A 116 17.98 1.11 25.88
CA GLY A 116 19.02 1.47 24.90
C GLY A 116 20.06 0.39 24.59
N LYS A 117 19.68 -0.83 24.16
CA LYS A 117 20.64 -1.82 23.61
C LYS A 117 20.08 -2.65 22.45
N ILE A 118 19.73 -2.04 21.32
CA ILE A 118 19.63 -2.77 20.05
C ILE A 118 20.27 -1.96 18.92
N ASP A 119 21.59 -2.00 18.85
CA ASP A 119 22.36 -1.52 17.71
C ASP A 119 22.20 -2.49 16.51
N PRO A 120 21.76 -2.03 15.32
CA PRO A 120 21.58 -2.90 14.15
C PRO A 120 22.88 -3.58 13.68
N LYS A 121 24.02 -2.90 13.82
CA LYS A 121 25.35 -3.43 13.48
C LYS A 121 25.84 -4.50 14.48
N LEU A 122 25.41 -4.42 15.74
CA LEU A 122 25.76 -5.38 16.78
C LEU A 122 24.88 -6.63 16.70
N MET A 123 23.64 -6.49 16.20
CA MET A 123 22.76 -7.61 15.85
C MET A 123 23.34 -8.48 14.74
N LEU A 124 23.94 -7.90 13.69
CA LEU A 124 24.53 -8.66 12.58
C LEU A 124 25.73 -9.51 13.05
N LYS A 125 26.61 -8.92 13.88
CA LYS A 125 27.77 -9.61 14.47
C LYS A 125 27.39 -10.71 15.46
N LYS A 126 26.29 -10.51 16.20
CA LYS A 126 25.71 -11.53 17.10
C LYS A 126 25.00 -12.64 16.34
N PHE A 127 24.45 -12.38 15.16
CA PHE A 127 23.84 -13.39 14.30
C PHE A 127 24.89 -14.31 13.67
N GLU A 128 25.98 -13.74 13.16
CA GLU A 128 27.13 -14.50 12.59
C GLU A 128 27.84 -15.37 13.64
N ALA A 129 27.96 -14.90 14.89
CA ALA A 129 28.55 -15.70 15.97
C ALA A 129 27.65 -16.87 16.41
N LYS A 130 26.32 -16.71 16.31
CA LYS A 130 25.33 -17.70 16.77
C LYS A 130 25.15 -18.85 15.77
N THR A 131 25.37 -18.59 14.48
CA THR A 131 25.39 -19.64 13.43
C THR A 131 26.66 -20.51 13.51
N ALA A 132 27.79 -19.96 13.98
CA ALA A 132 29.05 -20.70 14.14
C ALA A 132 29.05 -21.71 15.33
N THR A 133 28.36 -21.41 16.43
CA THR A 133 28.29 -22.32 17.60
C THR A 133 27.31 -23.48 17.40
N THR A 134 26.27 -23.27 16.57
CA THR A 134 25.25 -24.30 16.27
C THR A 134 25.84 -25.47 15.47
N SER A 135 26.88 -25.23 14.65
CA SER A 135 27.61 -26.28 13.92
C SER A 135 28.51 -27.16 14.82
N GLN A 136 28.82 -26.72 16.04
CA GLN A 136 29.66 -27.48 16.99
C GLN A 136 28.83 -28.33 17.97
N GLN A 137 27.56 -28.01 18.21
CA GLN A 137 26.67 -28.82 19.05
C GLN A 137 26.07 -30.04 18.34
N GLN A 138 26.08 -30.09 17.00
CA GLN A 138 25.72 -31.31 16.25
C GLN A 138 26.82 -32.39 16.27
N GLN A 139 28.00 -32.11 16.82
CA GLN A 139 29.09 -33.09 16.97
C GLN A 139 29.26 -33.61 18.41
N GLN A 140 28.48 -33.12 19.37
CA GLN A 140 28.57 -33.55 20.78
C GLN A 140 27.32 -34.32 21.26
N SER A 141 26.21 -34.30 20.49
CA SER A 141 25.06 -35.19 20.72
C SER A 141 25.31 -36.65 20.30
N SER A 142 26.47 -36.97 19.73
CA SER A 142 26.92 -38.34 19.47
C SER A 142 27.71 -39.00 20.62
N THR A 143 28.00 -38.29 21.72
CA THR A 143 28.90 -38.82 22.78
C THR A 143 28.21 -39.17 24.10
N VAL A 144 26.90 -38.90 24.26
CA VAL A 144 26.16 -39.22 25.51
C VAL A 144 25.10 -40.33 25.32
N ARG A 145 25.07 -40.99 24.15
CA ARG A 145 24.21 -42.17 23.90
C ARG A 145 24.97 -43.50 23.81
N SER A 146 26.10 -43.59 24.52
CA SER A 146 27.00 -44.76 24.52
C SER A 146 27.21 -45.37 25.91
N SER A 147 26.18 -45.35 26.76
CA SER A 147 26.21 -46.06 28.06
C SER A 147 24.93 -46.85 28.38
N SER A 148 24.11 -47.23 27.39
CA SER A 148 22.94 -48.09 27.61
C SER A 148 22.89 -49.35 26.73
N THR A 149 23.99 -49.77 26.11
CA THR A 149 24.04 -50.95 25.22
C THR A 149 24.85 -52.12 25.78
N VAL A 150 25.09 -52.19 27.10
CA VAL A 150 25.82 -53.33 27.72
C VAL A 150 24.86 -54.32 28.43
N THR A 151 23.61 -53.94 28.70
CA THR A 151 22.66 -54.82 29.41
C THR A 151 21.69 -55.59 28.51
N GLU A 152 21.70 -55.40 27.19
CA GLU A 152 20.85 -56.19 26.26
C GLU A 152 21.54 -57.42 25.65
N SER A 153 22.88 -57.54 25.72
CA SER A 153 23.57 -58.72 25.18
C SER A 153 23.57 -59.96 26.08
N ILE A 154 23.24 -59.85 27.38
CA ILE A 154 23.27 -61.02 28.29
C ILE A 154 21.93 -61.79 28.30
N LYS A 155 20.85 -61.23 27.72
CA LYS A 155 19.53 -61.89 27.68
C LYS A 155 19.25 -62.75 26.45
N GLU A 156 20.11 -62.73 25.42
CA GLU A 156 19.95 -63.58 24.23
C GLU A 156 20.82 -64.86 24.24
N GLU A 157 21.70 -65.06 25.23
CA GLU A 157 22.55 -66.26 25.33
C GLU A 157 22.01 -67.38 26.25
N ILE A 158 20.82 -67.25 26.85
CA ILE A 158 20.20 -68.29 27.71
C ILE A 158 18.91 -68.86 27.09
N LYS A 159 18.78 -68.82 25.76
CA LYS A 159 17.69 -69.55 25.06
C LYS A 159 18.20 -70.28 23.83
N GLN A 160 19.26 -71.06 24.02
CA GLN A 160 19.52 -72.33 23.34
C GLN A 160 19.88 -73.38 24.40
#